data_AF-A0A371IQ59-F1
#
_entry.id   AF-A0A371IQ59-F1
#
_cell.length_a   1.000
_cell.length_b   1.000
_cell.length_c   1.000
_cell.angle_alpha   90.00
_cell.angle_beta   90.00
_cell.angle_gamma   90.00
#
_symmetry.space_group_name_H-M   'P 1'
#
loop_
_entity.id
_entity.type
_entity.pdbx_description
1 polymer ?
#
loop_
_entity_poly.entity_id
_entity_poly.type
_entity_poly.pdbx_seq_one_letter_code
_entity_poly.pdbx_strand_id
1 'polypeptide(L)'
;MIKYKNNKVTIDGITFDSKMEVIYYWGCTVEYIDVKGMETQQGVLRRKLFDYLNTNLPLREVTKSIKYGQDGWIDSDDLKKKRRDTKKLKANI
;
A
#
# COMPACT_ATOMS: atom_id res chain seq x y z
N MET A 1 9.11 -16.30 -5.18
CA MET A 1 10.22 -15.98 -4.28
C MET A 1 9.63 -15.69 -2.90
N ILE A 2 9.90 -16.54 -1.91
CA ILE A 2 9.34 -16.41 -0.55
C ILE A 2 10.16 -15.35 0.21
N LYS A 3 9.51 -14.33 0.80
CA LYS A 3 10.19 -13.28 1.57
C LYS A 3 10.91 -13.90 2.78
N TYR A 4 12.20 -13.61 2.92
CA TYR A 4 13.07 -14.14 3.98
C TYR A 4 12.58 -13.67 5.37
N LYS A 5 12.39 -14.60 6.33
CA LYS A 5 11.93 -14.34 7.72
C LYS A 5 10.57 -13.62 7.86
N ASN A 6 9.59 -14.00 7.06
CA ASN A 6 8.26 -13.42 7.19
C ASN A 6 7.44 -14.09 8.31
N ASN A 7 7.19 -13.36 9.40
CA ASN A 7 6.21 -13.78 10.40
C ASN A 7 4.83 -13.48 9.85
N LYS A 8 4.06 -14.53 9.55
CA LYS A 8 2.66 -14.39 9.17
C LYS A 8 1.87 -13.88 10.36
N VAL A 9 0.93 -12.98 10.11
CA VAL A 9 0.05 -12.45 11.14
C VAL A 9 -1.38 -12.70 10.70
N THR A 10 -2.19 -13.25 11.59
CA THR A 10 -3.62 -13.46 11.35
C THR A 10 -4.40 -12.44 12.15
N ILE A 11 -5.22 -11.64 11.48
CA ILE A 11 -6.09 -10.63 12.08
C ILE A 11 -7.49 -10.87 11.51
N ASP A 12 -8.47 -11.06 12.38
CA ASP A 12 -9.88 -11.30 12.01
C ASP A 12 -10.07 -12.43 10.97
N GLY A 13 -9.23 -13.47 11.04
CA GLY A 13 -9.25 -14.63 10.15
C GLY A 13 -8.48 -14.44 8.83
N ILE A 14 -7.97 -13.23 8.54
CA ILE A 14 -7.15 -12.95 7.36
C ILE A 14 -5.69 -13.13 7.71
N THR A 15 -4.99 -13.99 6.96
CA THR A 15 -3.56 -14.25 7.17
C THR A 15 -2.73 -13.40 6.22
N PHE A 16 -1.96 -12.47 6.78
CA PHE A 16 -1.01 -11.64 6.08
C PHE A 16 0.36 -12.28 6.08
N ASP A 17 1.07 -12.15 4.97
CA ASP A 17 2.36 -12.81 4.82
C ASP A 17 3.44 -12.17 5.71
N SER A 18 3.33 -10.89 6.12
CA SER A 18 4.38 -10.16 6.86
C SER A 18 3.87 -9.33 8.05
N LYS A 19 4.56 -9.44 9.20
CA LYS A 19 4.48 -8.54 10.38
C LYS A 19 4.73 -7.06 10.09
N MET A 20 5.29 -6.72 8.93
CA MET A 20 5.60 -5.34 8.51
C MET A 20 4.41 -4.62 7.84
N GLU A 21 3.20 -5.09 8.08
CA GLU A 21 1.99 -4.28 7.95
C GLU A 21 1.83 -3.51 9.27
N VAL A 22 2.38 -2.30 9.28
CA VAL A 22 2.58 -1.52 10.50
C VAL A 22 1.24 -0.98 10.97
N ILE A 23 0.87 -1.31 12.20
CA ILE A 23 -0.20 -0.63 12.93
C ILE A 23 0.32 0.77 13.30
N TYR A 24 -0.28 1.80 12.74
CA TYR A 24 -0.03 3.19 13.17
C TYR A 24 -1.09 3.58 14.20
N TYR A 25 -0.66 3.94 15.41
CA TYR A 25 -1.52 4.44 16.47
C TYR A 25 -1.42 5.96 16.53
N TRP A 26 -2.41 6.67 15.99
CA TRP A 26 -2.57 8.10 16.22
C TRP A 26 -3.93 8.35 16.86
N GLY A 27 -3.95 8.70 18.15
CA GLY A 27 -5.20 9.09 18.82
C GLY A 27 -6.28 8.00 18.87
N CYS A 28 -5.89 6.74 19.11
CA CYS A 28 -6.77 5.56 19.26
C CYS A 28 -7.31 4.93 17.96
N THR A 29 -6.89 5.36 16.77
CA THR A 29 -7.19 4.65 15.51
C THR A 29 -6.07 3.68 15.15
N VAL A 30 -6.45 2.51 14.62
CA VAL A 30 -5.55 1.48 14.09
C VAL A 30 -5.62 1.57 12.57
N GLU A 31 -4.55 2.05 11.95
CA GLU A 31 -4.43 2.03 10.49
C GLU A 31 -3.44 0.95 10.07
N TYR A 32 -3.80 0.22 9.02
CA TYR A 32 -2.93 -0.80 8.43
C TYR A 32 -2.14 -0.16 7.29
N ILE A 33 -0.81 -0.20 7.38
CA ILE A 33 0.07 0.35 6.36
C ILE A 33 0.82 -0.79 5.66
N ASP A 34 0.54 -0.99 4.38
CA ASP A 34 1.22 -1.96 3.52
C ASP A 34 2.29 -1.27 2.67
N VAL A 35 3.53 -1.75 2.77
CA VAL A 35 4.66 -1.20 2.02
C VAL A 35 4.91 -2.03 0.77
N LYS A 36 4.65 -1.43 -0.40
CA LYS A 36 4.76 -2.09 -1.71
C LYS A 36 5.78 -1.42 -2.63
N GLY A 37 6.52 -2.24 -3.37
CA GLY A 37 7.44 -1.80 -4.42
C GLY A 37 6.81 -1.84 -5.81
N MET A 38 6.44 -3.04 -6.27
CA MET A 38 5.77 -3.27 -7.55
C MET A 38 4.35 -3.80 -7.30
N GLU A 39 3.37 -3.15 -7.92
CA GLU A 39 1.99 -3.62 -7.90
C GLU A 39 1.85 -4.84 -8.82
N THR A 40 1.28 -5.92 -8.28
CA THR A 40 0.99 -7.15 -9.03
C THR A 40 -0.52 -7.33 -9.13
N GLN A 41 -1.00 -8.05 -10.15
CA GLN A 41 -2.43 -8.34 -10.29
C GLN A 41 -3.02 -9.04 -9.07
N GLN A 42 -2.24 -9.95 -8.45
CA GLN A 42 -2.66 -10.60 -7.21
C GLN A 42 -2.72 -9.63 -6.02
N GLY A 43 -1.83 -8.63 -5.97
CA GLY A 43 -1.86 -7.59 -4.94
C GLY A 43 -3.14 -6.75 -5.02
N VAL A 44 -3.52 -6.33 -6.23
CA VAL A 44 -4.75 -5.58 -6.49
C VAL A 44 -6.00 -6.38 -6.08
N LEU A 45 -6.03 -7.68 -6.38
CA LEU A 45 -7.15 -8.55 -5.97
C LEU A 45 -7.24 -8.69 -4.46
N ARG A 46 -6.10 -8.91 -3.78
CA ARG A 46 -6.06 -8.99 -2.32
C ARG A 46 -6.51 -7.68 -1.67
N ARG A 47 -6.14 -6.54 -2.27
CA ARG A 47 -6.57 -5.22 -1.81
C ARG A 47 -8.09 -5.06 -1.86
N LYS A 48 -8.68 -5.33 -3.02
CA LYS A 48 -10.14 -5.30 -3.19
C LYS A 48 -10.86 -6.25 -2.24
N LEU A 49 -10.29 -7.44 -2.03
CA LEU A 49 -10.85 -8.42 -1.09
C LEU A 49 -10.77 -7.90 0.35
N PHE A 50 -9.66 -7.26 0.74
CA PHE A 50 -9.52 -6.66 2.06
C PHE A 50 -10.55 -5.55 2.28
N ASP A 51 -10.67 -4.63 1.32
CA ASP A 51 -11.62 -3.51 1.40
C ASP A 51 -13.08 -4.01 1.46
N TYR A 52 -13.38 -5.13 0.79
CA TYR A 52 -14.70 -5.78 0.84
C TYR A 52 -14.99 -6.46 2.18
N LEU A 53 -14.01 -7.14 2.76
CA LEU A 53 -14.16 -7.86 4.03
C LEU A 53 -14.13 -6.92 5.24
N ASN A 54 -13.40 -5.80 5.14
CA ASN A 54 -13.13 -4.90 6.26
C ASN A 54 -13.52 -3.46 5.94
N THR A 55 -14.81 -3.20 5.83
CA THR A 55 -15.36 -1.87 5.51
C THR A 55 -14.93 -0.77 6.51
N ASN A 56 -14.63 -1.15 7.75
CA ASN A 56 -14.31 -0.23 8.84
C ASN A 56 -12.80 -0.02 9.07
N LEU A 57 -11.93 -0.74 8.34
CA LEU A 57 -10.48 -0.66 8.53
C LEU A 57 -9.82 -0.07 7.28
N PRO A 58 -9.31 1.17 7.33
CA PRO A 58 -8.57 1.73 6.22
C PRO A 58 -7.20 1.05 6.13
N LEU A 59 -6.94 0.41 4.98
CA LEU A 59 -5.61 -0.04 4.60
C LEU A 59 -4.99 1.04 3.70
N ARG A 60 -3.74 1.44 3.97
CA ARG A 60 -2.99 2.42 3.17
C ARG A 60 -1.81 1.73 2.50
N GLU A 61 -1.68 1.92 1.19
CA GLU A 61 -0.59 1.34 0.41
C GLU A 61 0.43 2.42 0.09
N VAL A 62 1.62 2.30 0.68
CA VAL A 62 2.71 3.26 0.53
C VAL A 62 3.81 2.64 -0.31
N THR A 63 4.42 3.46 -1.16
CA THR A 63 5.54 3.06 -1.99
C THR A 63 6.69 4.06 -1.90
N LYS A 64 7.90 3.56 -2.15
CA LYS A 64 9.10 4.39 -2.13
C LYS A 64 9.19 5.19 -3.44
N SER A 65 9.19 6.52 -3.33
CA SER A 65 9.45 7.42 -4.45
C SER A 65 10.32 8.59 -4.00
N ILE A 66 11.59 8.54 -4.39
CA ILE A 66 12.56 9.62 -4.12
C ILE A 66 12.14 10.92 -4.83
N LYS A 67 11.54 10.80 -6.02
CA LYS A 67 11.19 11.95 -6.85
C LYS A 67 9.96 12.71 -6.37
N TYR A 68 8.97 12.01 -5.81
CA TYR A 68 7.64 12.57 -5.54
C TYR A 68 7.18 12.48 -4.09
N GLY A 69 7.91 11.74 -3.25
CA GLY A 69 7.60 11.55 -1.83
C GLY A 69 8.24 12.60 -0.95
N GLN A 70 7.56 12.97 0.14
CA GLN A 70 7.99 14.04 1.06
C GLN A 70 9.24 13.64 1.89
N ASP A 71 9.41 12.35 2.18
CA ASP A 71 10.63 11.75 2.77
C ASP A 71 11.05 10.48 1.99
N GLY A 72 10.83 10.50 0.68
CA GLY A 72 11.00 9.32 -0.17
C GLY A 72 9.85 8.31 -0.10
N TRP A 73 8.77 8.61 0.62
CA TRP A 73 7.54 7.82 0.69
C TRP A 73 6.35 8.59 0.11
N ILE A 74 5.47 7.88 -0.59
CA ILE A 74 4.24 8.42 -1.18
C ILE A 74 3.18 7.32 -1.25
N ASP A 75 1.90 7.67 -1.17
CA ASP A 75 0.83 6.72 -1.44
C ASP A 75 0.87 6.24 -2.90
N SER A 76 0.59 4.95 -3.09
CA SER A 76 0.70 4.28 -4.39
C SER A 76 -0.19 4.93 -5.46
N ASP A 77 -1.42 5.29 -5.09
CA ASP A 77 -2.38 5.88 -6.02
C ASP A 77 -2.03 7.32 -6.40
N ASP A 78 -1.49 8.10 -5.46
CA ASP A 78 -0.98 9.44 -5.72
C ASP A 78 0.21 9.40 -6.68
N LEU A 79 1.12 8.42 -6.52
CA LEU A 79 2.21 8.22 -7.46
C LEU A 79 1.69 7.90 -8.87
N LYS A 80 0.66 7.04 -9.00
CA LYS A 80 0.03 6.73 -10.30
C LYS A 80 -0.61 7.96 -10.91
N LYS A 81 -1.26 8.81 -10.11
CA LYS A 81 -1.85 10.07 -10.59
C LYS A 81 -0.79 11.03 -11.10
N LYS A 82 0.26 11.31 -10.29
CA LYS A 82 1.40 12.15 -10.69
C LYS A 82 2.08 11.67 -11.97
N ARG A 83 2.28 10.35 -12.12
CA ARG A 83 2.84 9.75 -13.35
C ARG A 83 1.95 9.94 -14.57
N ARG A 84 0.62 9.78 -14.42
CA ARG A 84 -0.35 10.04 -15.49
C ARG A 84 -0.33 11.50 -15.92
N ASP A 85 -0.32 12.42 -14.97
CA ASP A 85 -0.32 13.86 -15.26
C ASP A 85 0.98 14.29 -15.94
N THR A 86 2.13 13.77 -15.49
CA THR A 86 3.42 14.02 -16.15
C THR A 86 3.43 13.51 -17.59
N LYS A 87 2.82 12.34 -17.86
CA LYS A 87 2.71 11.79 -19.21
C LYS A 87 1.85 12.66 -20.11
N LYS A 88 0.73 13.19 -19.59
CA LYS A 88 -0.13 14.13 -20.31
C LYS A 88 0.59 15.44 -20.62
N LEU A 89 1.32 15.99 -19.65
CA LEU A 89 2.08 17.23 -19.83
C LEU A 89 3.12 17.09 -20.95
N LYS A 90 3.84 15.96 -20.99
CA LYS A 90 4.83 15.65 -22.05
C LYS A 90 4.23 15.41 -23.42
N ALA A 91 2.98 14.94 -23.50
CA ALA A 91 2.30 14.72 -24.77
C ALA A 91 1.73 16.01 -25.36
N ASN A 92 1.58 17.05 -24.54
CA ASN A 92 1.07 18.37 -24.91
C ASN A 92 2.19 19.38 -25.20
N ILE A 93 3.45 18.93 -25.24
CA ILE A 93 4.65 19.69 -25.62
C ILE A 93 5.19 19.03 -26.89
#